data_AF-A0A553DYT0-F1
#
_entry.id   AF-A0A553DYT0-F1
#
_cell.length_a   1.000
_cell.length_b   1.000
_cell.length_c   1.000
_cell.angle_alpha   90.00
_cell.angle_beta   90.00
_cell.angle_gamma   90.00
#
_symmetry.space_group_name_H-M   'P 1'
#
loop_
_entity.id
_entity.type
_entity.pdbx_description
1 polymer ?
#
loop_
_entity_poly.entity_id
_entity_poly.type
_entity_poly.pdbx_seq_one_letter_code
_entity_poly.pdbx_strand_id
1 'polypeptide(L)'
;MDNTILFSERQKFKQPWLWLILIGINGLFLFGVYRQVISGHQFGTKPMSNTALLIAIGLTFLLTLLFINFRLDTIIKKDGIYVSHGRKKFRPFLFQVLKTLAGSPPAK
;
A
#
# COMPACT_ATOMS: atom_id res chain seq x y z
N MET A 1 -19.61 15.62 -26.66
CA MET A 1 -18.55 15.29 -25.68
C MET A 1 -19.11 14.21 -24.78
N ASP A 2 -18.89 12.95 -25.13
CA ASP A 2 -19.47 11.79 -24.45
C ASP A 2 -18.70 11.53 -23.17
N ASN A 3 -19.25 11.95 -22.03
CA ASN A 3 -18.65 11.74 -20.71
C ASN A 3 -18.91 10.33 -20.17
N THR A 4 -19.22 9.37 -21.04
CA THR A 4 -19.63 8.01 -20.69
C THR A 4 -18.44 7.24 -20.14
N ILE A 5 -18.50 6.92 -18.84
CA ILE A 5 -17.52 6.05 -18.19
C ILE A 5 -17.79 4.63 -18.68
N LEU A 6 -16.82 4.04 -19.40
CA LEU A 6 -16.96 2.68 -19.95
C LEU A 6 -16.64 1.62 -18.89
N PHE A 7 -15.65 1.90 -18.04
CA PHE A 7 -15.22 0.97 -17.01
C PHE A 7 -14.57 1.73 -15.84
N SER A 8 -14.89 1.32 -14.62
CA SER A 8 -14.27 1.84 -13.41
C SER A 8 -13.94 0.68 -12.50
N GLU A 9 -12.67 0.53 -12.16
CA GLU A 9 -12.20 -0.49 -11.22
C GLU A 9 -11.48 0.17 -10.05
N ARG A 10 -11.86 -0.23 -8.84
CA ARG A 10 -11.17 0.15 -7.61
C ARG A 10 -10.47 -1.06 -7.05
N GLN A 11 -9.19 -1.24 -7.38
CA GLN A 11 -8.39 -2.30 -6.78
C GLN A 11 -7.96 -1.88 -5.37
N LYS A 12 -8.60 -2.51 -4.39
CA LYS A 12 -8.21 -2.45 -2.98
C LYS A 12 -7.48 -3.74 -2.64
N PHE A 13 -6.25 -3.63 -2.15
CA PHE A 13 -5.56 -4.75 -1.51
C PHE A 13 -6.27 -5.08 -0.20
N LYS A 14 -7.24 -6.02 -0.24
CA LYS A 14 -8.04 -6.46 0.92
C LYS A 14 -7.58 -7.81 1.51
N GLN A 15 -6.37 -8.26 1.19
CA GLN A 15 -5.87 -9.58 1.59
C GLN A 15 -5.88 -9.73 3.13
N PRO A 16 -6.79 -10.52 3.74
CA PRO A 16 -6.94 -10.56 5.19
C PRO A 16 -5.76 -11.27 5.88
N TRP A 17 -5.05 -12.17 5.20
CA TRP A 17 -3.85 -12.82 5.74
C TRP A 17 -2.71 -11.81 5.98
N LEU A 18 -2.58 -10.80 5.11
CA LEU A 18 -1.57 -9.75 5.27
C LEU A 18 -1.85 -8.93 6.53
N TRP A 19 -3.12 -8.63 6.78
CA TRP A 19 -3.57 -7.97 7.99
C TRP A 19 -3.31 -8.79 9.24
N LEU A 20 -3.55 -10.10 9.18
CA LEU A 20 -3.25 -11.01 10.29
C LEU A 20 -1.75 -10.99 10.63
N ILE A 21 -0.86 -11.06 9.61
CA ILE A 21 0.59 -10.99 9.81
C ILE A 21 1.00 -9.63 10.39
N LEU A 22 0.50 -8.52 9.83
CA LEU A 22 0.82 -7.18 10.33
C LEU A 22 0.37 -6.99 11.77
N ILE A 23 -0.86 -7.39 12.12
CA ILE A 23 -1.39 -7.30 13.48
C ILE A 23 -0.60 -8.22 14.41
N GLY A 24 -0.26 -9.44 13.99
CA GLY A 24 0.54 -10.39 14.76
C GLY A 24 1.93 -9.85 15.08
N ILE A 25 2.62 -9.26 14.10
CA ILE A 25 3.95 -8.65 14.29
C ILE A 25 3.86 -7.45 15.24
N ASN A 26 2.90 -6.53 15.03
CA ASN A 26 2.70 -5.39 15.93
C ASN A 26 2.38 -5.86 17.36
N GLY A 27 1.54 -6.88 17.51
CA GLY A 27 1.19 -7.47 18.81
C GLY A 27 2.39 -8.09 19.52
N LEU A 28 3.26 -8.80 18.77
CA LEU A 28 4.49 -9.37 19.32
C LEU A 28 5.42 -8.29 19.86
N PHE A 29 5.63 -7.21 19.10
CA PHE A 29 6.47 -6.11 19.54
C PHE A 29 5.87 -5.35 20.74
N LEU A 30 4.56 -5.12 20.75
CA LEU A 30 3.84 -4.54 21.89
C LEU A 30 4.00 -5.39 23.15
N PHE A 31 3.88 -6.72 23.03
CA PHE A 31 4.11 -7.64 24.13
C PHE A 31 5.55 -7.60 24.62
N GLY A 32 6.53 -7.52 23.70
CA GLY A 32 7.93 -7.30 24.03
C GLY A 32 8.15 -6.02 24.83
N VAL A 33 7.53 -4.89 24.43
CA VAL A 33 7.61 -3.62 25.17
C VAL A 33 6.97 -3.73 26.53
N TYR A 34 5.79 -4.33 26.63
CA TYR A 34 5.12 -4.53 27.91
C TYR A 34 6.02 -5.32 28.88
N ARG A 35 6.58 -6.44 28.43
CA ARG A 35 7.46 -7.29 29.26
C ARG A 35 8.77 -6.59 29.64
N GLN A 36 9.41 -5.92 28.68
CA GLN A 36 10.76 -5.40 28.84
C GLN A 36 10.81 -4.00 29.46
N VAL A 37 9.89 -3.11 29.06
CA VAL A 37 9.85 -1.71 29.51
C VAL A 37 9.01 -1.55 30.77
N ILE A 38 7.87 -2.25 30.86
CA ILE A 38 6.94 -2.09 32.00
C ILE A 38 7.23 -3.13 33.09
N SER A 39 7.34 -4.42 32.77
CA SER A 39 7.64 -5.44 33.77
C SER A 39 9.12 -5.53 34.14
N GLY A 40 10.02 -4.87 33.41
CA GLY A 40 11.47 -4.92 33.65
C GLY A 40 12.10 -6.32 33.45
N HIS A 41 11.34 -7.28 32.91
CA HIS A 41 11.81 -8.63 32.65
C HIS A 41 12.35 -8.71 31.23
N GLN A 42 13.53 -9.32 31.05
CA GLN A 42 14.11 -9.50 29.73
C GLN A 42 13.19 -10.34 28.84
N PHE A 43 12.95 -9.84 27.62
CA PHE A 43 12.20 -10.57 26.62
C PHE A 43 13.14 -11.51 25.85
N GLY A 44 13.06 -12.81 26.13
CA GLY A 44 13.94 -13.84 25.56
C GLY A 44 15.27 -13.99 26.33
N THR A 45 16.19 -14.78 25.76
CA THR A 45 17.52 -15.06 26.36
C THR A 45 18.58 -14.02 25.98
N LYS A 46 18.30 -13.19 24.97
CA LYS A 46 19.12 -12.04 24.54
C LYS A 46 18.18 -10.86 24.28
N PRO A 47 17.92 -10.02 25.29
CA PRO A 47 16.98 -8.91 25.14
C PRO A 47 17.48 -7.92 24.09
N MET A 48 16.56 -7.44 23.26
CA MET A 48 16.84 -6.33 22.36
C MET A 48 17.07 -5.06 23.20
N SER A 49 17.86 -4.08 22.76
CA SER A 49 17.94 -2.79 23.47
C SER A 49 16.56 -2.10 23.45
N ASN A 50 16.18 -1.44 24.56
CA ASN A 50 14.91 -0.69 24.67
C ASN A 50 14.73 0.29 23.48
N THR A 51 15.82 0.95 23.06
CA THR A 51 15.82 1.87 21.92
C THR A 51 15.50 1.16 20.61
N ALA A 52 16.08 -0.01 20.38
CA ALA A 52 15.87 -0.77 19.15
C ALA A 52 14.45 -1.36 19.09
N LEU A 53 13.88 -1.73 20.23
CA LEU A 53 12.50 -2.20 20.36
C LEU A 53 11.48 -1.08 20.03
N LEU A 54 11.72 0.15 20.53
CA LEU A 54 10.90 1.31 20.21
C LEU A 54 10.98 1.68 18.72
N ILE A 55 12.17 1.63 18.13
CA ILE A 55 12.36 1.86 16.69
C ILE A 55 11.62 0.81 15.86
N ALA A 56 11.70 -0.48 16.25
CA ALA A 56 11.02 -1.57 15.56
C ALA A 56 9.49 -1.39 15.57
N ILE A 57 8.90 -0.98 16.70
CA ILE A 57 7.48 -0.63 16.78
C ILE A 57 7.16 0.55 15.86
N GLY A 58 7.94 1.64 15.92
CA GLY A 58 7.71 2.80 15.07
C GLY A 58 7.72 2.43 13.58
N LEU A 59 8.68 1.62 13.16
CA LEU A 59 8.84 1.18 11.78
C LEU A 59 7.70 0.25 11.34
N THR A 60 7.33 -0.75 12.15
CA THR A 60 6.25 -1.69 11.83
C THR A 60 4.88 -1.01 11.81
N PHE A 61 4.66 -0.04 12.70
CA PHE A 61 3.44 0.77 12.71
C PHE A 61 3.37 1.69 11.48
N LEU A 62 4.48 2.35 11.12
CA LEU A 62 4.58 3.15 9.90
C LEU A 62 4.31 2.31 8.64
N LEU A 63 4.88 1.11 8.57
CA LEU A 63 4.63 0.17 7.48
C LEU A 63 3.14 -0.20 7.41
N THR A 64 2.52 -0.50 8.56
CA THR A 64 1.09 -0.83 8.64
C THR A 64 0.22 0.33 8.13
N LEU A 65 0.52 1.56 8.54
CA LEU A 65 -0.16 2.77 8.05
C LEU A 65 0.03 2.98 6.55
N LEU A 66 1.22 2.70 6.04
CA LEU A 66 1.52 2.79 4.62
C LEU A 66 0.65 1.81 3.83
N PHE A 67 0.57 0.53 4.23
CA PHE A 67 -0.33 -0.47 3.61
C PHE A 67 -1.81 -0.08 3.64
N ILE A 68 -2.28 0.60 4.69
CA ILE A 68 -3.65 1.12 4.78
C ILE A 68 -3.96 2.16 3.69
N ASN A 69 -2.96 2.98 3.36
CA ASN A 69 -3.11 4.08 2.43
C ASN A 69 -2.94 3.67 0.96
N PHE A 70 -2.45 2.46 0.68
CA PHE A 70 -2.37 1.94 -0.69
C PHE A 70 -3.77 1.68 -1.27
N ARG A 71 -4.17 2.55 -2.21
CA ARG A 71 -5.40 2.42 -3.00
C ARG A 71 -5.10 2.76 -4.46
N LEU A 72 -5.51 1.89 -5.37
CA LEU A 72 -5.41 2.12 -6.80
C LEU A 72 -6.83 2.29 -7.37
N ASP A 73 -7.08 3.45 -7.96
CA ASP A 73 -8.34 3.75 -8.64
C ASP A 73 -8.05 3.88 -10.14
N THR A 74 -8.62 2.98 -10.96
CA THR A 74 -8.46 3.00 -12.42
C THR A 74 -9.81 3.33 -13.07
N ILE A 75 -9.83 4.33 -13.95
CA ILE A 75 -11.03 4.74 -14.69
C ILE A 75 -10.71 4.73 -16.19
N ILE A 76 -11.55 4.09 -16.99
CA ILE A 76 -11.43 4.05 -18.46
C ILE A 76 -12.62 4.81 -19.06
N LYS A 77 -12.31 5.84 -19.85
CA LYS A 77 -13.26 6.62 -20.65
C LYS A 77 -13.00 6.37 -22.15
N LYS A 78 -13.98 6.68 -23.02
CA LYS A 78 -13.82 6.61 -24.49
C LYS A 78 -12.59 7.38 -24.99
N ASP A 79 -12.29 8.51 -24.35
CA ASP A 79 -11.17 9.38 -24.70
C ASP A 79 -9.85 8.99 -24.04
N GLY A 80 -9.83 8.00 -23.11
CA GLY A 80 -8.60 7.54 -22.46
C GLY A 80 -8.66 6.73 -21.19
N ILE A 81 -7.51 6.11 -20.89
CA ILE A 81 -7.24 5.38 -19.65
C ILE A 81 -6.67 6.37 -18.63
N TYR A 82 -7.39 6.54 -17.53
CA TYR A 82 -7.02 7.39 -16.42
C TYR A 82 -6.70 6.51 -15.21
N VAL A 83 -5.40 6.37 -14.90
CA VAL A 83 -4.94 5.67 -13.69
C VAL A 83 -4.67 6.71 -12.60
N SER A 84 -5.28 6.55 -11.42
CA SER A 84 -4.98 7.36 -10.24
C SER A 84 -4.48 6.47 -9.11
N HIS A 85 -3.30 6.81 -8.61
CA HIS A 85 -2.70 6.17 -7.43
C HIS A 85 -2.94 7.10 -6.22
N GLY A 86 -3.93 6.77 -5.38
CA GLY A 86 -4.23 7.49 -4.13
C GLY A 86 -4.96 8.85 -4.28
N ARG A 87 -4.80 9.73 -3.29
CA ARG A 87 -5.51 11.03 -3.18
C ARG A 87 -5.04 12.13 -4.17
N LYS A 88 -4.15 11.82 -5.12
CA LYS A 88 -3.61 12.83 -6.05
C LYS A 88 -4.17 12.68 -7.47
N LYS A 89 -4.44 13.85 -8.07
CA LYS A 89 -4.99 14.08 -9.42
C LYS A 89 -4.55 13.02 -10.43
N PHE A 90 -5.54 12.47 -11.13
CA PHE A 90 -5.38 11.65 -12.33
C PHE A 90 -4.28 12.19 -13.23
N ARG A 91 -3.24 11.40 -13.45
CA ARG A 91 -2.22 11.67 -14.46
C ARG A 91 -2.55 10.80 -15.68
N PRO A 92 -2.79 11.39 -16.86
CA PRO A 92 -3.08 10.61 -18.06
C PRO A 92 -1.81 9.85 -18.43
N PHE A 93 -1.82 8.54 -18.22
CA PHE A 93 -0.73 7.66 -18.64
C PHE A 93 -1.25 6.84 -19.83
N LEU A 94 -0.58 7.02 -20.97
CA LEU A 94 -0.27 5.94 -21.91
C LEU A 94 -1.22 5.62 -23.10
N PHE A 95 -1.71 6.59 -23.86
CA PHE A 95 -2.12 6.27 -25.25
C PHE A 95 -0.96 5.97 -26.21
N GLN A 96 0.25 6.48 -25.93
CA GLN A 96 1.38 6.30 -26.83
C GLN A 96 1.84 4.84 -26.89
N VAL A 97 1.90 4.12 -25.76
CA VAL A 97 2.40 2.74 -25.74
C VAL A 97 1.41 1.74 -26.34
N LEU A 98 0.10 1.97 -26.19
CA LEU A 98 -0.91 1.10 -26.82
C LEU A 98 -0.90 1.22 -28.34
N LYS A 99 -0.69 2.42 -28.89
CA LYS A 99 -0.53 2.60 -30.35
C LYS A 99 0.74 1.92 -30.88
N THR A 100 1.83 1.94 -30.12
CA THR A 100 3.08 1.25 -30.48
C THR A 100 2.98 -0.27 -30.41
N LEU A 101 2.26 -0.83 -29.42
CA LEU A 101 2.10 -2.28 -29.27
C LEU A 101 1.01 -2.87 -30.19
N ALA A 102 0.01 -2.10 -30.59
CA ALA A 102 -1.07 -2.55 -31.46
C ALA A 102 -0.72 -2.54 -32.97
N GLY A 103 0.52 -2.20 -33.35
CA GLY A 103 0.97 -2.24 -34.75
C GLY A 103 0.18 -1.34 -35.71
N SER A 104 -0.57 -0.35 -35.20
CA SER A 104 -1.35 0.55 -36.04
C SER A 104 -0.46 1.72 -36.48
N PRO A 105 -0.19 1.89 -37.79
CA PRO A 105 0.64 2.98 -38.27
C PRO A 105 0.00 4.34 -37.92
N PRO A 106 0.81 5.38 -37.66
CA PRO A 106 0.29 6.70 -37.34
C PRO A 106 -0.59 7.20 -38.49
N ALA A 107 -1.83 7.56 -38.16
CA ALA A 107 -2.71 8.24 -39.10
C ALA A 107 -2.02 9.54 -39.54
N LYS A 108 -1.84 9.68 -40.86
CA LYS A 108 -1.27 10.84 -41.54
C LYS A 108 -2.10 12.09 -41.32
#